data_AF-A0A7T7UX01-F1
#
_entry.id   AF-A0A7T7UX01-F1
#
_cell.length_a   1.000
_cell.length_b   1.000
_cell.length_c   1.000
_cell.angle_alpha   90.00
_cell.angle_beta   90.00
_cell.angle_gamma   90.00
#
_symmetry.space_group_name_H-M   'P 1'
#
loop_
_entity.id
_entity.type
_entity.pdbx_description
1 polymer ?
#
loop_
_entity_poly.entity_id
_entity_poly.type
_entity_poly.pdbx_seq_one_letter_code
_entity_poly.pdbx_strand_id
1 'polypeptide(L)'
;MTINKELNELETGLNEISEFLLSKIKRDQNGFYWDTISYDHNVGEFSFAFNPSLWNGTGGIAWFFLVLYESTGKTDYLEIAEKSFSKIYHFSINHNIVGTSLYDGICGTIYFSLELFRVTGKNLYLKQASELYDRYREKILAEQTEDMLIGISGILIVLTLLYHFTKSNSLYHDITVLVTNLLKKSLVAELGIKWGSNQLSVDSLCGFSHGNSGIGFSLLQLGKYFNNQEFIWLAEQAFLYESLYYNPVKDNWMDLRWENSKNDLPNLFDWTKETFLPEDFDLNTWAHGACGIGTARIAAFKITAGSVYKKDCIKAVERCKKDIETRSKRNHILFSGYGGLADFLLQYHNTFDDKESMELATEIVQEGLEKSRQTGHSEWGVQNSEDLGLMTGTAGIAFSLLMITKGKTFNSILHPELPDSDISVTNNNTLKNIKIKETFFRAYYPQTIEILETITQIRDTVYNSQNLDDFSNSLLNLIECLPQKDMIYISDIYLLETAKIQFLKEHKGTLCFQTRLTMLQNDLDQILENNEVDFSERLFIRNPFIHIHESQLNWKESNNRESDTEVFYNVFYSTDKETFHLIIDPFSAIILKLLEKPLSIEELANQFQYSHEEKEMIERKLTDQIKELLKSFFIRIQ
;
A
#
# COMPACT_ATOMS: atom_id res chain seq x y z
N MET A 1 11.23 33.75 29.20
CA MET A 1 12.38 33.18 29.93
C MET A 1 12.31 31.66 29.99
N THR A 2 11.12 31.06 30.17
CA THR A 2 10.91 29.60 30.25
C THR A 2 11.16 28.88 28.92
N ILE A 3 10.62 29.36 27.80
CA ILE A 3 10.81 28.77 26.45
C ILE A 3 12.29 28.67 26.05
N ASN A 4 13.09 29.71 26.29
CA ASN A 4 14.53 29.67 26.01
C ASN A 4 15.28 28.67 26.89
N LYS A 5 14.79 28.40 28.11
CA LYS A 5 15.41 27.43 29.00
C LYS A 5 15.10 26.00 28.55
N GLU A 6 13.86 25.73 28.13
CA GLU A 6 13.45 24.43 27.58
C GLU A 6 14.20 24.11 26.28
N LEU A 7 14.29 25.06 25.34
CA LEU A 7 15.04 24.87 24.10
C LEU A 7 16.54 24.62 24.35
N ASN A 8 17.14 25.35 25.30
CA ASN A 8 18.53 25.10 25.70
C ASN A 8 18.71 23.70 26.31
N GLU A 9 17.73 23.21 27.06
CA GLU A 9 17.77 21.87 27.66
C GLU A 9 17.71 20.78 26.58
N LEU A 10 16.83 20.94 25.59
CA LEU A 10 16.75 20.02 24.46
C LEU A 10 18.02 20.04 23.60
N GLU A 11 18.64 21.22 23.39
CA GLU A 11 19.92 21.34 22.71
C GLU A 11 21.06 20.67 23.51
N THR A 12 21.03 20.78 24.83
CA THR A 12 21.97 20.06 25.71
C THR A 12 21.78 18.54 25.56
N GLY A 13 20.54 18.05 25.62
CA GLY A 13 20.24 16.63 25.41
C GLY A 13 20.62 16.12 24.03
N LEU A 14 20.45 16.93 22.98
CA LEU A 14 20.91 16.60 21.63
C LEU A 14 22.42 16.38 21.58
N ASN A 15 23.20 17.22 22.26
CA ASN A 15 24.65 17.07 22.36
C ASN A 15 25.01 15.81 23.16
N GLU A 16 24.37 15.55 24.30
CA GLU A 16 24.58 14.34 25.12
C GLU A 16 24.39 13.05 24.30
N ILE A 17 23.27 12.95 23.59
CA ILE A 17 22.97 11.76 22.78
C ILE A 17 23.91 11.66 21.58
N SER A 18 24.28 12.79 20.95
CA SER A 18 25.26 12.80 19.86
C SER A 18 26.63 12.31 20.33
N GLU A 19 27.09 12.75 21.52
CA GLU A 19 28.32 12.27 22.15
C GLU A 19 28.24 10.78 22.50
N PHE A 20 27.10 10.31 23.00
CA PHE A 20 26.86 8.89 23.25
C PHE A 20 27.01 8.07 21.96
N LEU A 21 26.36 8.48 20.86
CA LEU A 21 26.51 7.82 19.56
C LEU A 21 27.98 7.82 19.10
N LEU A 22 28.68 8.96 19.21
CA LEU A 22 30.10 9.04 18.86
C LEU A 22 30.99 8.14 19.73
N SER A 23 30.64 7.93 21.00
CA SER A 23 31.40 7.02 21.89
C SER A 23 31.32 5.55 21.46
N LYS A 24 30.26 5.18 20.74
CA LYS A 24 30.01 3.81 20.23
C LYS A 24 30.58 3.57 18.83
N ILE A 25 31.19 4.58 18.21
CA ILE A 25 31.72 4.48 16.85
C ILE A 25 32.88 3.49 16.77
N LYS A 26 32.81 2.60 15.78
CA LYS A 26 33.90 1.70 15.38
C LYS A 26 34.55 2.22 14.11
N ARG A 27 35.82 1.84 13.92
CA ARG A 27 36.65 2.30 12.80
C ARG A 27 37.39 1.13 12.19
N ASP A 28 37.42 1.07 10.87
CA ASP A 28 38.28 0.17 10.12
C ASP A 28 38.90 0.90 8.91
N GLN A 29 39.57 0.14 8.04
CA GLN A 29 40.23 0.68 6.84
C GLN A 29 39.27 1.30 5.81
N ASN A 30 37.98 0.95 5.85
CA ASN A 30 36.97 1.41 4.90
C ASN A 30 36.16 2.60 5.43
N GLY A 31 36.16 2.84 6.75
CA GLY A 31 35.53 4.01 7.34
C GLY A 31 35.03 3.80 8.77
N PHE A 32 33.98 4.54 9.11
CA PHE A 32 33.35 4.49 10.43
C PHE A 32 32.05 3.69 10.38
N TYR A 33 31.67 3.07 11.51
CA TYR A 33 30.41 2.35 11.62
C TYR A 33 29.98 2.13 13.06
N TRP A 34 28.74 1.65 13.22
CA TRP A 34 28.21 1.14 14.47
C TRP A 34 27.79 -0.31 14.26
N ASP A 35 27.95 -1.12 15.31
CA ASP A 35 27.28 -2.42 15.34
C ASP A 35 25.84 -2.19 15.79
N THR A 36 24.92 -2.59 14.94
CA THR A 36 23.48 -2.44 15.13
C THR A 36 22.82 -3.78 14.89
N ILE A 37 21.52 -3.89 15.18
CA ILE A 37 20.76 -5.10 14.90
C ILE A 37 20.84 -5.40 13.39
N SER A 38 21.33 -6.59 13.07
CA SER A 38 21.52 -7.10 11.72
C SER A 38 20.95 -8.51 11.64
N TYR A 39 20.21 -8.80 10.57
CA TYR A 39 19.66 -10.13 10.32
C TYR A 39 20.56 -10.86 9.32
N ASP A 40 21.15 -11.98 9.74
CA ASP A 40 21.92 -12.82 8.83
C ASP A 40 20.96 -13.78 8.10
N HIS A 41 20.71 -13.49 6.82
CA HIS A 41 19.85 -14.30 5.96
C HIS A 41 20.32 -15.75 5.76
N ASN A 42 21.58 -16.07 6.02
CA ASN A 42 22.10 -17.43 5.84
C ASN A 42 21.81 -18.33 7.04
N VAL A 43 21.92 -17.80 8.25
CA VAL A 43 21.66 -18.54 9.51
C VAL A 43 20.30 -18.24 10.12
N GLY A 44 19.60 -17.18 9.67
CA GLY A 44 18.28 -16.81 10.16
C GLY A 44 18.28 -16.21 11.57
N GLU A 45 19.42 -15.65 12.00
CA GLU A 45 19.61 -15.13 13.35
C GLU A 45 19.89 -13.63 13.35
N PHE A 46 19.46 -12.95 14.42
CA PHE A 46 19.81 -11.56 14.68
C PHE A 46 21.12 -11.46 15.44
N SER A 47 21.99 -10.54 15.02
CA SER A 47 23.25 -10.23 15.70
C SER A 47 23.51 -8.73 15.73
N PHE A 48 24.42 -8.29 16.60
CA PHE A 48 24.95 -6.94 16.57
C PHE A 48 26.17 -6.91 15.66
N ALA A 49 26.02 -6.31 14.49
CA ALA A 49 27.06 -6.23 13.47
C ALA A 49 26.87 -4.99 12.59
N PHE A 50 27.80 -4.78 11.67
CA PHE A 50 27.65 -3.74 10.66
C PHE A 50 26.40 -3.98 9.81
N ASN A 51 25.47 -3.02 9.85
CA ASN A 51 24.29 -2.96 8.98
C ASN A 51 24.32 -1.63 8.20
N PRO A 52 24.28 -1.65 6.85
CA PRO A 52 24.32 -0.44 6.04
C PRO A 52 22.98 0.35 5.98
N SER A 53 21.89 -0.20 6.51
CA SER A 53 20.53 0.33 6.31
C SER A 53 20.34 1.76 6.82
N LEU A 54 19.41 2.48 6.19
CA LEU A 54 18.90 3.76 6.69
C LEU A 54 17.93 3.59 7.86
N TRP A 55 17.30 2.42 7.96
CA TRP A 55 16.32 2.09 8.98
C TRP A 55 16.90 2.05 10.39
N ASN A 56 17.66 1.00 10.69
CA ASN A 56 18.26 0.75 12.01
C ASN A 56 19.79 0.61 11.97
N GLY A 57 20.39 0.81 10.80
CA GLY A 57 21.81 0.60 10.57
C GLY A 57 22.68 1.86 10.71
N THR A 58 23.96 1.67 10.40
CA THR A 58 24.97 2.74 10.28
C THR A 58 24.54 3.82 9.30
N GLY A 59 23.79 3.48 8.25
CA GLY A 59 23.28 4.46 7.27
C GLY A 59 22.40 5.51 7.91
N GLY A 60 21.43 5.11 8.74
CA GLY A 60 20.52 6.02 9.42
C GLY A 60 21.24 6.94 10.42
N ILE A 61 22.19 6.39 11.17
CA ILE A 61 23.01 7.14 12.14
C ILE A 61 23.88 8.17 11.40
N ALA A 62 24.56 7.75 10.32
CA ALA A 62 25.41 8.62 9.52
C ALA A 62 24.63 9.72 8.81
N TRP A 63 23.44 9.40 8.30
CA TRP A 63 22.52 10.37 7.72
C TRP A 63 22.07 11.40 8.76
N PHE A 64 21.77 10.99 10.00
CA PHE A 64 21.50 11.93 11.10
C PHE A 64 22.67 12.92 11.33
N PHE A 65 23.93 12.44 11.32
CA PHE A 65 25.09 13.34 11.43
C PHE A 65 25.24 14.30 10.24
N LEU A 66 24.83 13.90 9.03
CA LEU A 66 24.76 14.81 7.89
C LEU A 66 23.77 15.96 8.13
N VAL A 67 22.57 15.64 8.65
CA VAL A 67 21.56 16.65 8.99
C VAL A 67 22.00 17.55 10.15
N LEU A 68 22.72 16.98 11.12
CA LEU A 68 23.30 17.74 12.22
C LEU A 68 24.38 18.71 11.72
N TYR A 69 25.20 18.30 10.75
CA TYR A 69 26.12 19.20 10.04
C TYR A 69 25.36 20.34 9.34
N GLU A 70 24.34 20.05 8.53
CA GLU A 70 23.54 21.10 7.87
C GLU A 70 22.94 22.10 8.87
N SER A 71 22.59 21.62 10.06
CA SER A 71 21.95 22.42 11.11
C SER A 71 22.90 23.23 11.99
N THR A 72 24.19 22.89 12.01
CA THR A 72 25.19 23.46 12.95
C THR A 72 26.44 24.01 12.29
N GLY A 73 26.77 23.58 11.07
CA GLY A 73 28.00 23.90 10.37
C GLY A 73 29.26 23.23 10.93
N LYS A 74 29.15 22.36 11.95
CA LYS A 74 30.31 21.70 12.57
C LYS A 74 30.87 20.60 11.66
N THR A 75 32.07 20.83 11.11
CA THR A 75 32.70 19.95 10.11
C THR A 75 32.98 18.53 10.61
N ASP A 76 33.14 18.34 11.93
CA ASP A 76 33.34 17.02 12.51
C ASP A 76 32.15 16.08 12.21
N TYR A 77 30.92 16.59 12.26
CA TYR A 77 29.73 15.80 11.91
C TYR A 77 29.70 15.43 10.43
N LEU A 78 30.18 16.31 9.55
CA LEU A 78 30.33 15.99 8.13
C LEU A 78 31.35 14.87 7.94
N GLU A 79 32.51 14.93 8.62
CA GLU A 79 33.51 13.85 8.54
C GLU A 79 32.91 12.50 8.98
N ILE A 80 32.13 12.49 10.06
CA ILE A 80 31.43 11.28 10.53
C ILE A 80 30.52 10.72 9.44
N ALA A 81 29.69 11.56 8.81
CA ALA A 81 28.80 11.14 7.73
C ALA A 81 29.58 10.59 6.52
N GLU A 82 30.62 11.31 6.07
CA GLU A 82 31.42 10.93 4.89
C GLU A 82 32.21 9.64 5.10
N LYS A 83 32.84 9.48 6.28
CA LYS A 83 33.59 8.26 6.64
C LYS A 83 32.67 7.07 6.84
N SER A 84 31.47 7.27 7.37
CA SER A 84 30.48 6.20 7.51
C SER A 84 29.92 5.77 6.16
N PHE A 85 29.63 6.73 5.27
CA PHE A 85 29.24 6.41 3.90
C PHE A 85 30.33 5.69 3.12
N SER A 86 31.60 6.05 3.32
CA SER A 86 32.74 5.31 2.73
C SER A 86 32.70 3.82 3.08
N LYS A 87 32.45 3.48 4.35
CA LYS A 87 32.31 2.09 4.81
C LYS A 87 31.11 1.39 4.16
N ILE A 88 29.96 2.06 4.09
CA ILE A 88 28.74 1.54 3.44
C ILE A 88 28.99 1.30 1.95
N TYR A 89 29.53 2.28 1.24
CA TYR A 89 29.86 2.17 -0.18
C TYR A 89 30.78 0.99 -0.46
N HIS A 90 31.89 0.88 0.28
CA HIS A 90 32.81 -0.26 0.15
C HIS A 90 32.15 -1.60 0.46
N PHE A 91 31.23 -1.67 1.41
CA PHE A 91 30.46 -2.89 1.65
C PHE A 91 29.56 -3.22 0.45
N SER A 92 28.79 -2.26 -0.06
CA SER A 92 27.84 -2.43 -1.16
C SER A 92 28.48 -2.83 -2.50
N ILE A 93 29.74 -2.46 -2.76
CA ILE A 93 30.48 -2.88 -3.96
C ILE A 93 31.24 -4.21 -3.79
N ASN A 94 31.46 -4.68 -2.57
CA ASN A 94 32.20 -5.92 -2.32
C ASN A 94 31.29 -7.09 -1.93
N HIS A 95 30.05 -6.82 -1.52
CA HIS A 95 29.05 -7.82 -1.16
C HIS A 95 27.82 -7.69 -2.05
N ASN A 96 27.02 -8.75 -2.11
CA ASN A 96 25.73 -8.72 -2.81
C ASN A 96 24.62 -8.34 -1.81
N ILE A 97 24.10 -7.12 -1.93
CA ILE A 97 22.99 -6.67 -1.07
C ILE A 97 21.69 -7.36 -1.49
N VAL A 98 20.98 -7.94 -0.53
CA VAL A 98 19.74 -8.70 -0.79
C VAL A 98 18.54 -7.77 -1.02
N GLY A 99 18.38 -6.70 -0.25
CA GLY A 99 17.27 -5.76 -0.39
C GLY A 99 17.49 -4.67 -1.46
N THR A 100 16.42 -4.27 -2.12
CA THR A 100 16.37 -3.16 -3.09
C THR A 100 15.84 -1.86 -2.49
N SER A 101 15.13 -1.94 -1.37
CA SER A 101 14.31 -0.86 -0.83
C SER A 101 15.06 0.41 -0.40
N LEU A 102 14.28 1.49 -0.20
CA LEU A 102 14.77 2.76 0.33
C LEU A 102 15.28 2.64 1.78
N TYR A 103 14.62 1.84 2.62
CA TYR A 103 14.89 1.84 4.06
C TYR A 103 15.97 0.84 4.46
N ASP A 104 15.96 -0.35 3.86
CA ASP A 104 16.81 -1.50 4.23
C ASP A 104 17.49 -2.16 3.02
N GLY A 105 17.57 -1.44 1.90
CA GLY A 105 18.16 -1.95 0.66
C GLY A 105 19.13 -0.99 0.00
N ILE A 106 19.57 -1.37 -1.21
CA ILE A 106 20.56 -0.59 -1.96
C ILE A 106 20.06 0.83 -2.31
N CYS A 107 18.77 1.02 -2.52
CA CYS A 107 18.22 2.36 -2.77
C CYS A 107 18.40 3.27 -1.55
N GLY A 108 18.45 2.76 -0.33
CA GLY A 108 18.84 3.56 0.84
C GLY A 108 20.27 4.08 0.77
N THR A 109 21.22 3.24 0.34
CA THR A 109 22.61 3.68 0.12
C THR A 109 22.69 4.71 -1.00
N ILE A 110 21.97 4.51 -2.11
CA ILE A 110 21.91 5.47 -3.22
C ILE A 110 21.33 6.79 -2.72
N TYR A 111 20.23 6.76 -1.97
CA TYR A 111 19.61 7.95 -1.37
C TYR A 111 20.60 8.71 -0.48
N PHE A 112 21.29 8.02 0.42
CA PHE A 112 22.27 8.67 1.30
C PHE A 112 23.44 9.29 0.50
N SER A 113 23.89 8.62 -0.55
CA SER A 113 24.91 9.16 -1.45
C SER A 113 24.45 10.45 -2.13
N LEU A 114 23.19 10.49 -2.59
CA LEU A 114 22.60 11.68 -3.19
C LEU A 114 22.43 12.83 -2.19
N GLU A 115 22.08 12.53 -0.93
CA GLU A 115 22.03 13.52 0.14
C GLU A 115 23.43 14.09 0.44
N LEU A 116 24.47 13.25 0.49
CA LEU A 116 25.85 13.74 0.60
C LEU A 116 26.24 14.63 -0.59
N PHE A 117 25.84 14.27 -1.81
CA PHE A 117 26.06 15.12 -2.98
C PHE A 117 25.34 16.47 -2.85
N ARG A 118 24.05 16.47 -2.45
CA ARG A 118 23.25 17.68 -2.25
C ARG A 118 23.89 18.63 -1.25
N VAL A 119 24.39 18.09 -0.13
CA VAL A 119 24.96 18.90 0.96
C VAL A 119 26.39 19.38 0.64
N THR A 120 27.20 18.56 -0.01
CA THR A 120 28.64 18.84 -0.17
C THR A 120 29.03 19.37 -1.55
N GLY A 121 28.21 19.15 -2.58
CA GLY A 121 28.54 19.39 -3.98
C GLY A 121 29.65 18.48 -4.53
N LYS A 122 30.13 17.48 -3.78
CA LYS A 122 31.22 16.60 -4.20
C LYS A 122 30.71 15.57 -5.21
N ASN A 123 31.09 15.73 -6.47
CA ASN A 123 30.74 14.82 -7.58
C ASN A 123 31.10 13.34 -7.33
N LEU A 124 32.02 13.05 -6.40
CA LEU A 124 32.32 11.70 -5.93
C LEU A 124 31.02 10.94 -5.56
N TYR A 125 30.15 11.56 -4.78
CA TYR A 125 28.95 10.89 -4.28
C TYR A 125 27.92 10.66 -5.38
N LEU A 126 27.71 11.61 -6.29
CA LEU A 126 26.85 11.39 -7.46
C LEU A 126 27.35 10.23 -8.34
N LYS A 127 28.68 10.13 -8.51
CA LYS A 127 29.30 9.02 -9.25
C LYS A 127 29.07 7.67 -8.54
N GLN A 128 29.30 7.62 -7.22
CA GLN A 128 29.07 6.41 -6.42
C GLN A 128 27.59 5.99 -6.43
N ALA A 129 26.65 6.95 -6.35
CA ALA A 129 25.22 6.68 -6.49
C ALA A 129 24.89 6.02 -7.84
N SER A 130 25.47 6.53 -8.93
CA SER A 130 25.30 5.98 -10.28
C SER A 130 25.94 4.59 -10.43
N GLU A 131 27.16 4.39 -9.90
CA GLU A 131 27.85 3.09 -9.91
C GLU A 131 27.07 2.01 -9.15
N LEU A 132 26.46 2.37 -8.01
CA LEU A 132 25.60 1.46 -7.26
C LEU A 132 24.29 1.18 -8.00
N TYR A 133 23.67 2.20 -8.61
CA TYR A 133 22.49 2.01 -9.45
C TYR A 133 22.75 1.01 -10.57
N ASP A 134 23.79 1.24 -11.38
CA ASP A 134 24.13 0.40 -12.52
C ASP A 134 24.37 -1.05 -12.11
N ARG A 135 25.05 -1.26 -10.98
CA ARG A 135 25.33 -2.60 -10.44
C ARG A 135 24.07 -3.37 -10.04
N TYR A 136 23.08 -2.68 -9.47
CA TYR A 136 21.89 -3.31 -8.91
C TYR A 136 20.63 -3.09 -9.77
N ARG A 137 20.77 -2.47 -10.95
CA ARG A 137 19.66 -2.07 -11.83
C ARG A 137 18.69 -3.21 -12.12
N GLU A 138 19.19 -4.38 -12.52
CA GLU A 138 18.32 -5.53 -12.84
C GLU A 138 17.47 -5.96 -11.64
N LYS A 139 18.06 -5.94 -10.45
CA LYS A 139 17.39 -6.33 -9.22
C LYS A 139 16.34 -5.30 -8.79
N ILE A 140 16.68 -4.02 -8.90
CA ILE A 140 15.77 -2.90 -8.64
C ILE A 140 14.55 -3.00 -9.56
N LEU A 141 14.76 -3.27 -10.85
CA LEU A 141 13.68 -3.41 -11.84
C LEU A 141 12.86 -4.70 -11.67
N ALA A 142 13.42 -5.72 -11.02
CA ALA A 142 12.73 -6.96 -10.71
C ALA A 142 11.82 -6.86 -9.47
N GLU A 143 11.88 -5.77 -8.69
CA GLU A 143 11.05 -5.59 -7.50
C GLU A 143 9.56 -5.74 -7.81
N GLN A 144 8.86 -6.46 -6.94
CA GLN A 144 7.44 -6.76 -7.08
C GLN A 144 6.61 -6.14 -5.96
N THR A 145 7.14 -5.93 -4.77
CA THR A 145 6.38 -5.30 -3.69
C THR A 145 6.09 -3.85 -4.04
N GLU A 146 4.89 -3.37 -3.75
CA GLU A 146 4.38 -2.07 -4.21
C GLU A 146 4.71 -0.93 -3.25
N ASP A 147 4.84 -1.25 -1.96
CA ASP A 147 4.80 -0.30 -0.86
C ASP A 147 6.01 0.63 -0.71
N MET A 148 5.95 1.50 0.31
CA MET A 148 6.98 2.50 0.59
C MET A 148 8.20 1.89 1.28
N LEU A 149 7.99 0.99 2.24
CA LEU A 149 9.06 0.48 3.11
C LEU A 149 10.03 -0.45 2.38
N ILE A 150 9.50 -1.41 1.63
CA ILE A 150 10.28 -2.45 0.97
C ILE A 150 10.08 -2.50 -0.55
N GLY A 151 9.09 -1.77 -1.07
CA GLY A 151 8.66 -1.88 -2.45
C GLY A 151 9.06 -0.76 -3.43
N ILE A 152 8.42 -0.84 -4.59
CA ILE A 152 8.55 0.03 -5.75
C ILE A 152 8.32 1.50 -5.38
N SER A 153 7.38 1.80 -4.48
CA SER A 153 7.07 3.20 -4.14
C SER A 153 8.24 3.93 -3.50
N GLY A 154 8.99 3.27 -2.61
CA GLY A 154 10.22 3.83 -2.04
C GLY A 154 11.35 3.93 -3.07
N ILE A 155 11.48 2.93 -3.94
CA ILE A 155 12.46 2.92 -5.04
C ILE A 155 12.24 4.07 -6.03
N LEU A 156 10.99 4.34 -6.39
CA LEU A 156 10.61 5.41 -7.32
C LEU A 156 11.07 6.79 -6.83
N ILE A 157 11.01 7.06 -5.52
CA ILE A 157 11.54 8.29 -4.95
C ILE A 157 13.05 8.40 -5.20
N VAL A 158 13.80 7.34 -4.90
CA VAL A 158 15.27 7.33 -5.06
C VAL A 158 15.70 7.47 -6.51
N LEU A 159 15.08 6.71 -7.42
CA LEU A 159 15.41 6.79 -8.84
C LEU A 159 15.03 8.13 -9.44
N THR A 160 13.91 8.73 -9.00
CA THR A 160 13.53 10.07 -9.45
C THR A 160 14.51 11.13 -8.92
N LEU A 161 15.02 10.99 -7.70
CA LEU A 161 16.07 11.85 -7.16
C LEU A 161 17.40 11.66 -7.92
N LEU A 162 17.80 10.43 -8.25
CA LEU A 162 18.99 10.17 -9.06
C LEU A 162 18.82 10.74 -10.47
N TYR A 163 17.64 10.60 -11.06
CA TYR A 163 17.28 11.23 -12.34
C TYR A 163 17.34 12.75 -12.23
N HIS A 164 16.90 13.35 -11.13
CA HIS A 164 16.99 14.79 -10.92
C HIS A 164 18.42 15.30 -11.08
N PHE A 165 19.41 14.63 -10.50
CA PHE A 165 20.80 15.07 -10.60
C PHE A 165 21.50 14.68 -11.90
N THR A 166 21.14 13.55 -12.51
CA THR A 166 21.85 13.02 -13.70
C THR A 166 21.20 13.36 -15.03
N LYS A 167 19.88 13.61 -15.03
CA LYS A 167 19.03 13.71 -16.23
C LYS A 167 19.19 12.54 -17.21
N SER A 168 19.54 11.35 -16.72
CA SER A 168 19.78 10.18 -17.57
C SER A 168 18.50 9.65 -18.21
N ASN A 169 18.52 9.48 -19.54
CA ASN A 169 17.42 8.87 -20.29
C ASN A 169 17.18 7.40 -19.93
N SER A 170 18.23 6.67 -19.51
CA SER A 170 18.08 5.29 -19.04
C SER A 170 17.26 5.25 -17.76
N LEU A 171 17.60 6.09 -16.78
CA LEU A 171 16.86 6.20 -15.52
C LEU A 171 15.41 6.61 -15.76
N TYR A 172 15.18 7.54 -16.70
CA TYR A 172 13.84 7.92 -17.13
C TYR A 172 13.00 6.70 -17.60
N HIS A 173 13.59 5.85 -18.44
CA HIS A 173 12.92 4.63 -18.93
C HIS A 173 12.64 3.66 -17.79
N ASP A 174 13.60 3.51 -16.87
CA ASP A 174 13.50 2.60 -15.73
C ASP A 174 12.43 3.04 -14.73
N ILE A 175 12.28 4.34 -14.48
CA ILE A 175 11.17 4.92 -13.72
C ILE A 175 9.83 4.59 -14.41
N THR A 176 9.77 4.73 -15.74
CA THR A 176 8.56 4.41 -16.52
C THR A 176 8.17 2.93 -16.39
N VAL A 177 9.15 2.02 -16.42
CA VAL A 177 8.93 0.58 -16.22
C VAL A 177 8.35 0.31 -14.84
N LEU A 178 8.92 0.89 -13.78
CA LEU A 178 8.45 0.70 -12.41
C LEU A 178 7.05 1.28 -12.18
N VAL A 179 6.75 2.47 -12.71
CA VAL A 179 5.40 3.05 -12.69
C VAL A 179 4.40 2.15 -13.41
N THR A 180 4.78 1.62 -14.57
CA THR A 180 3.92 0.70 -15.33
C THR A 180 3.67 -0.60 -14.55
N ASN A 181 4.69 -1.12 -13.87
CA ASN A 181 4.56 -2.31 -13.01
C ASN A 181 3.60 -2.02 -11.85
N LEU A 182 3.78 -0.90 -11.15
CA LEU A 182 2.89 -0.47 -10.07
C LEU A 182 1.44 -0.33 -10.56
N LEU A 183 1.22 0.27 -11.73
CA LEU A 183 -0.13 0.43 -12.29
C LEU A 183 -0.77 -0.92 -12.66
N LYS A 184 -0.02 -1.86 -13.22
CA LYS A 184 -0.52 -3.22 -13.52
C LYS A 184 -0.99 -3.99 -12.28
N LYS A 185 -0.44 -3.65 -11.12
CA LYS A 185 -0.79 -4.26 -9.82
C LYS A 185 -1.91 -3.54 -9.10
N SER A 186 -2.41 -2.43 -9.66
CA SER A 186 -3.51 -1.70 -9.07
C SER A 186 -4.82 -2.48 -9.21
N LEU A 187 -5.60 -2.48 -8.14
CA LEU A 187 -6.89 -3.15 -8.05
C LEU A 187 -7.98 -2.11 -7.83
N VAL A 188 -9.10 -2.27 -8.54
CA VAL A 188 -10.31 -1.49 -8.27
C VAL A 188 -10.85 -1.86 -6.89
N ALA A 189 -11.38 -0.87 -6.17
CA ALA A 189 -12.10 -1.08 -4.93
C ALA A 189 -13.51 -0.51 -5.03
N GLU A 190 -14.34 -0.81 -4.03
CA GLU A 190 -15.66 -0.16 -3.84
C GLU A 190 -15.56 1.37 -3.96
N LEU A 191 -14.49 1.94 -3.41
CA LEU A 191 -14.12 3.34 -3.56
C LEU A 191 -12.61 3.44 -3.83
N GLY A 192 -12.24 4.16 -4.88
CA GLY A 192 -10.83 4.39 -5.22
C GLY A 192 -10.11 3.18 -5.82
N ILE A 193 -8.79 3.18 -5.67
CA ILE A 193 -7.86 2.18 -6.21
C ILE A 193 -6.94 1.73 -5.07
N LYS A 194 -6.63 0.43 -5.01
CA LYS A 194 -5.80 -0.16 -3.96
C LYS A 194 -4.66 -1.02 -4.49
N TRP A 195 -3.65 -1.21 -3.65
CA TRP A 195 -2.51 -2.10 -3.89
C TRP A 195 -2.26 -3.03 -2.71
N GLY A 196 -1.62 -4.16 -3.00
CA GLY A 196 -1.23 -5.15 -2.00
C GLY A 196 -2.30 -6.23 -1.85
N SER A 197 -2.15 -7.31 -2.61
CA SER A 197 -2.73 -8.61 -2.27
C SER A 197 -1.77 -9.31 -1.33
N ASN A 198 -2.07 -9.34 -0.04
CA ASN A 198 -1.25 -10.10 0.90
C ASN A 198 -2.11 -11.14 1.63
N GLN A 199 -1.47 -12.23 2.05
CA GLN A 199 -2.10 -13.38 2.70
C GLN A 199 -2.35 -13.14 4.20
N LEU A 200 -1.95 -11.97 4.72
CA LEU A 200 -1.89 -11.68 6.15
C LEU A 200 -2.74 -10.47 6.53
N SER A 201 -3.60 -9.99 5.64
CA SER A 201 -4.48 -8.85 5.89
C SER A 201 -5.86 -9.07 5.31
N VAL A 202 -6.86 -8.44 5.94
CA VAL A 202 -8.27 -8.60 5.59
C VAL A 202 -8.66 -7.89 4.31
N ASP A 203 -7.85 -6.92 3.91
CA ASP A 203 -7.84 -6.23 2.63
C ASP A 203 -6.49 -5.49 2.50
N SER A 204 -6.26 -4.77 1.41
CA SER A 204 -5.06 -3.95 1.18
C SER A 204 -4.78 -2.94 2.32
N LEU A 205 -3.54 -2.88 2.81
CA LEU A 205 -3.19 -2.06 3.99
C LEU A 205 -3.35 -0.56 3.73
N CYS A 206 -3.73 0.21 4.75
CA CYS A 206 -3.85 1.69 4.68
C CYS A 206 -2.59 2.44 5.15
N GLY A 207 -1.65 1.79 5.86
CA GLY A 207 -0.52 2.48 6.49
C GLY A 207 0.45 3.19 5.53
N PHE A 208 1.30 4.06 6.06
CA PHE A 208 2.35 4.74 5.28
C PHE A 208 3.49 3.79 4.89
N SER A 209 3.82 2.80 5.70
CA SER A 209 4.94 1.88 5.43
C SER A 209 4.60 0.86 4.34
N HIS A 210 3.64 -0.03 4.61
CA HIS A 210 3.26 -1.17 3.77
C HIS A 210 1.92 -0.97 3.04
N GLY A 211 1.33 0.22 3.12
CA GLY A 211 -0.03 0.47 2.66
C GLY A 211 -0.17 1.57 1.62
N ASN A 212 -1.43 1.82 1.28
CA ASN A 212 -1.86 2.71 0.21
C ASN A 212 -1.48 4.17 0.47
N SER A 213 -1.32 4.60 1.72
CA SER A 213 -0.90 5.97 2.07
C SER A 213 0.51 6.26 1.57
N GLY A 214 1.43 5.32 1.78
CA GLY A 214 2.81 5.45 1.31
C GLY A 214 2.92 5.41 -0.21
N ILE A 215 2.13 4.53 -0.84
CA ILE A 215 2.05 4.44 -2.31
C ILE A 215 1.50 5.75 -2.88
N GLY A 216 0.38 6.24 -2.35
CA GLY A 216 -0.21 7.52 -2.72
C GLY A 216 0.73 8.69 -2.48
N PHE A 217 1.48 8.71 -1.37
CA PHE A 217 2.52 9.70 -1.13
C PHE A 217 3.60 9.69 -2.22
N SER A 218 4.12 8.52 -2.59
CA SER A 218 5.12 8.41 -3.66
C SER A 218 4.58 8.91 -5.01
N LEU A 219 3.35 8.51 -5.36
CA LEU A 219 2.67 8.97 -6.58
C LEU A 219 2.44 10.49 -6.59
N LEU A 220 2.08 11.10 -5.45
CA LEU A 220 2.01 12.56 -5.32
C LEU A 220 3.35 13.23 -5.59
N GLN A 221 4.44 12.70 -5.02
CA GLN A 221 5.78 13.24 -5.23
C GLN A 221 6.16 13.17 -6.72
N LEU A 222 5.88 12.05 -7.39
CA LEU A 222 6.09 11.90 -8.83
C LEU A 222 5.23 12.88 -9.64
N GLY A 223 3.94 13.02 -9.29
CA GLY A 223 3.02 13.95 -9.94
C GLY A 223 3.48 15.41 -9.83
N LYS A 224 3.95 15.81 -8.64
CA LYS A 224 4.59 17.11 -8.40
C LYS A 224 5.85 17.27 -9.27
N TYR A 225 6.77 16.32 -9.19
CA TYR A 225 8.08 16.41 -9.84
C TYR A 225 7.98 16.43 -11.39
N PHE A 226 7.13 15.59 -11.97
CA PHE A 226 6.92 15.52 -13.42
C PHE A 226 5.82 16.47 -13.93
N ASN A 227 5.16 17.21 -13.03
CA ASN A 227 4.00 18.06 -13.33
C ASN A 227 2.93 17.31 -14.15
N ASN A 228 2.53 16.14 -13.65
CA ASN A 228 1.54 15.27 -14.28
C ASN A 228 0.38 15.02 -13.31
N GLN A 229 -0.80 15.54 -13.69
CA GLN A 229 -2.02 15.48 -12.89
C GLN A 229 -2.61 14.07 -12.80
N GLU A 230 -2.27 13.15 -13.70
CA GLU A 230 -2.78 11.79 -13.62
C GLU A 230 -2.09 10.97 -12.52
N PHE A 231 -0.83 11.29 -12.18
CA PHE A 231 -0.17 10.74 -10.98
C PHE A 231 -0.84 11.25 -9.70
N ILE A 232 -1.16 12.54 -9.68
CA ILE A 232 -1.90 13.15 -8.56
C ILE A 232 -3.24 12.45 -8.42
N TRP A 233 -4.03 12.37 -9.49
CA TRP A 233 -5.30 11.64 -9.50
C TRP A 233 -5.16 10.21 -8.97
N LEU A 234 -4.14 9.46 -9.42
CA LEU A 234 -3.92 8.08 -8.97
C LEU A 234 -3.63 8.01 -7.47
N ALA A 235 -2.87 8.96 -6.92
CA ALA A 235 -2.68 9.08 -5.49
C ALA A 235 -3.98 9.40 -4.74
N GLU A 236 -4.81 10.30 -5.28
CA GLU A 236 -6.11 10.62 -4.70
C GLU A 236 -7.04 9.40 -4.70
N GLN A 237 -6.95 8.52 -5.70
CA GLN A 237 -7.68 7.24 -5.71
C GLN A 237 -7.20 6.29 -4.60
N ALA A 238 -5.91 6.26 -4.28
CA ALA A 238 -5.39 5.52 -3.12
C ALA A 238 -6.01 6.05 -1.82
N PHE A 239 -6.10 7.37 -1.68
CA PHE A 239 -6.65 8.01 -0.49
C PHE A 239 -8.16 7.82 -0.33
N LEU A 240 -8.88 7.76 -1.45
CA LEU A 240 -10.30 7.43 -1.49
C LEU A 240 -10.54 6.01 -0.98
N TYR A 241 -9.71 5.05 -1.37
CA TYR A 241 -9.77 3.69 -0.82
C TYR A 241 -9.60 3.67 0.70
N GLU A 242 -8.60 4.36 1.23
CA GLU A 242 -8.34 4.41 2.67
C GLU A 242 -9.51 4.98 3.46
N SER A 243 -10.29 5.89 2.87
CA SER A 243 -11.45 6.50 3.54
C SER A 243 -12.53 5.47 3.91
N LEU A 244 -12.55 4.31 3.25
CA LEU A 244 -13.42 3.18 3.62
C LEU A 244 -13.12 2.64 5.02
N TYR A 245 -11.89 2.81 5.51
CA TYR A 245 -11.39 2.21 6.75
C TYR A 245 -11.17 3.23 7.88
N TYR A 246 -11.61 4.47 7.69
CA TYR A 246 -11.61 5.47 8.75
C TYR A 246 -12.74 5.24 9.76
N ASN A 247 -12.42 5.29 11.04
CA ASN A 247 -13.37 5.20 12.14
C ASN A 247 -13.49 6.55 12.87
N PRO A 248 -14.64 7.23 12.79
CA PRO A 248 -14.83 8.56 13.39
C PRO A 248 -14.86 8.55 14.93
N VAL A 249 -15.10 7.40 15.58
CA VAL A 249 -15.08 7.31 17.06
C VAL A 249 -13.64 7.23 17.57
N LYS A 250 -12.75 6.63 16.78
CA LYS A 250 -11.34 6.41 17.13
C LYS A 250 -10.40 7.45 16.50
N ASP A 251 -10.94 8.34 15.65
CA ASP A 251 -10.20 9.29 14.82
C ASP A 251 -9.03 8.65 14.06
N ASN A 252 -9.20 7.39 13.66
CA ASN A 252 -8.12 6.59 13.14
C ASN A 252 -8.58 5.67 12.01
N TRP A 253 -7.62 5.27 11.20
CA TRP A 253 -7.79 4.24 10.19
C TRP A 253 -7.46 2.88 10.77
N MET A 254 -8.17 1.88 10.27
CA MET A 254 -8.00 0.50 10.71
C MET A 254 -6.62 -0.07 10.34
N ASP A 255 -6.07 -0.87 11.24
CA ASP A 255 -5.02 -1.83 10.90
C ASP A 255 -5.65 -3.11 10.36
N LEU A 256 -5.43 -3.36 9.08
CA LEU A 256 -6.05 -4.46 8.35
C LEU A 256 -5.28 -5.77 8.48
N ARG A 257 -4.20 -5.82 9.27
CA ARG A 257 -3.44 -7.06 9.49
C ARG A 257 -4.26 -8.06 10.30
N TRP A 258 -4.14 -9.32 9.89
CA TRP A 258 -4.82 -10.43 10.51
C TRP A 258 -3.89 -11.16 11.48
N GLU A 259 -4.41 -11.48 12.65
CA GLU A 259 -3.70 -12.25 13.66
C GLU A 259 -4.40 -13.61 13.83
N ASN A 260 -3.63 -14.66 14.07
CA ASN A 260 -4.17 -16.01 14.25
C ASN A 260 -5.19 -16.11 15.39
N SER A 261 -5.09 -15.22 16.40
CA SER A 261 -6.05 -15.10 17.51
C SER A 261 -7.48 -14.75 17.05
N LYS A 262 -7.65 -14.26 15.82
CA LYS A 262 -8.94 -13.84 15.24
C LYS A 262 -9.63 -14.94 14.43
N ASN A 263 -9.01 -16.11 14.27
CA ASN A 263 -9.52 -17.20 13.43
C ASN A 263 -10.84 -17.82 13.92
N ASP A 264 -11.23 -17.54 15.17
CA ASP A 264 -12.45 -18.09 15.78
C ASP A 264 -13.56 -17.02 15.98
N LEU A 265 -13.42 -15.84 15.36
CA LEU A 265 -14.45 -14.81 15.46
C LEU A 265 -15.77 -15.25 14.80
N PRO A 266 -16.93 -14.86 15.34
CA PRO A 266 -18.21 -15.14 14.69
C PRO A 266 -18.32 -14.37 13.35
N ASN A 267 -19.11 -14.91 12.42
CA ASN A 267 -19.40 -14.28 11.12
C ASN A 267 -18.18 -14.04 10.20
N LEU A 268 -17.06 -14.78 10.42
CA LEU A 268 -15.90 -14.74 9.52
C LEU A 268 -16.25 -15.05 8.07
N PHE A 269 -17.25 -15.91 7.85
CA PHE A 269 -17.66 -16.27 6.51
C PHE A 269 -18.11 -15.05 5.69
N ASP A 270 -18.84 -14.11 6.30
CA ASP A 270 -19.38 -12.96 5.58
C ASP A 270 -18.30 -11.91 5.31
N TRP A 271 -17.24 -11.87 6.12
CA TRP A 271 -16.07 -10.99 5.96
C TRP A 271 -16.43 -9.52 5.84
N THR A 272 -17.25 -9.04 6.78
CA THR A 272 -17.76 -7.68 6.81
C THR A 272 -16.99 -6.81 7.80
N LYS A 273 -17.28 -5.50 7.83
CA LYS A 273 -16.62 -4.58 8.76
C LYS A 273 -16.94 -4.89 10.23
N GLU A 274 -18.07 -5.54 10.46
CA GLU A 274 -18.53 -5.98 11.79
C GLU A 274 -17.73 -7.18 12.32
N THR A 275 -16.95 -7.87 11.47
CA THR A 275 -15.98 -8.88 11.89
C THR A 275 -14.82 -8.26 12.67
N PHE A 276 -14.60 -6.94 12.55
CA PHE A 276 -13.46 -6.26 13.14
C PHE A 276 -13.66 -5.86 14.60
N LEU A 277 -12.57 -5.93 15.36
CA LEU A 277 -12.59 -5.62 16.78
C LEU A 277 -12.32 -4.11 17.01
N PRO A 278 -12.89 -3.49 18.06
CA PRO A 278 -12.62 -2.08 18.37
C PRO A 278 -11.13 -1.73 18.52
N GLU A 279 -10.30 -2.70 18.90
CA GLU A 279 -8.86 -2.58 19.09
C GLU A 279 -8.10 -2.48 17.76
N ASP A 280 -8.69 -2.92 16.65
CA ASP A 280 -8.09 -2.84 15.30
C ASP A 280 -7.93 -1.39 14.81
N PHE A 281 -8.56 -0.46 15.51
CA PHE A 281 -8.46 0.98 15.27
C PHE A 281 -7.53 1.69 16.28
N ASP A 282 -6.89 0.96 17.21
CA ASP A 282 -6.06 1.57 18.25
C ASP A 282 -4.59 1.69 17.85
N LEU A 283 -4.11 0.98 16.82
CA LEU A 283 -2.74 1.17 16.36
C LEU A 283 -2.59 2.50 15.61
N ASN A 284 -1.69 3.35 16.11
CA ASN A 284 -1.33 4.61 15.48
C ASN A 284 0.17 4.85 15.65
N THR A 285 0.91 4.87 14.56
CA THR A 285 2.37 5.03 14.49
C THR A 285 2.72 5.73 13.17
N TRP A 286 3.99 6.04 12.94
CA TRP A 286 4.43 6.49 11.62
C TRP A 286 4.08 5.48 10.52
N ALA A 287 4.19 4.19 10.83
CA ALA A 287 3.95 3.11 9.87
C ALA A 287 2.46 2.87 9.57
N HIS A 288 1.60 2.97 10.59
CA HIS A 288 0.19 2.56 10.51
C HIS A 288 -0.73 3.56 11.22
N GLY A 289 -1.93 3.77 10.69
CA GLY A 289 -2.93 4.66 11.29
C GLY A 289 -2.68 6.14 11.04
N ALA A 290 -3.31 6.96 11.88
CA ALA A 290 -3.53 8.38 11.71
C ALA A 290 -2.24 9.19 11.48
N CYS A 291 -1.15 8.89 12.19
CA CYS A 291 0.10 9.60 12.07
C CYS A 291 0.72 9.43 10.67
N GLY A 292 0.95 8.19 10.23
CA GLY A 292 1.47 7.91 8.89
C GLY A 292 0.55 8.38 7.76
N ILE A 293 -0.76 8.18 7.92
CA ILE A 293 -1.75 8.65 6.93
C ILE A 293 -1.79 10.17 6.88
N GLY A 294 -1.77 10.83 8.04
CA GLY A 294 -1.72 12.28 8.19
C GLY A 294 -0.53 12.89 7.45
N THR A 295 0.66 12.25 7.52
CA THR A 295 1.85 12.66 6.75
C THR A 295 1.57 12.70 5.24
N ALA A 296 0.95 11.65 4.68
CA ALA A 296 0.57 11.67 3.27
C ALA A 296 -0.47 12.74 2.95
N ARG A 297 -1.41 13.01 3.87
CA ARG A 297 -2.44 14.05 3.72
C ARG A 297 -1.86 15.47 3.79
N ILE A 298 -0.82 15.72 4.58
CA ILE A 298 -0.07 16.98 4.56
C ILE A 298 0.55 17.20 3.19
N ALA A 299 1.22 16.19 2.64
CA ALA A 299 1.79 16.27 1.29
C ALA A 299 0.70 16.53 0.23
N ALA A 300 -0.43 15.82 0.31
CA ALA A 300 -1.57 16.03 -0.57
C ALA A 300 -2.08 17.48 -0.49
N PHE A 301 -2.29 18.00 0.73
CA PHE A 301 -2.74 19.37 0.93
C PHE A 301 -1.76 20.40 0.37
N LYS A 302 -0.46 20.25 0.62
CA LYS A 302 0.58 21.15 0.10
C LYS A 302 0.61 21.18 -1.44
N ILE A 303 0.36 20.05 -2.10
CA ILE A 303 0.42 19.92 -3.55
C ILE A 303 -0.88 20.39 -4.23
N THR A 304 -2.04 20.04 -3.68
CA THR A 304 -3.35 20.26 -4.35
C THR A 304 -4.17 21.40 -3.77
N ALA A 305 -3.84 21.87 -2.56
CA ALA A 305 -4.68 22.77 -1.75
C ALA A 305 -6.10 22.24 -1.50
N GLY A 306 -6.33 20.93 -1.64
CA GLY A 306 -7.64 20.30 -1.49
C GLY A 306 -8.17 20.37 -0.06
N SER A 307 -9.36 20.94 0.13
CA SER A 307 -9.96 21.12 1.47
C SER A 307 -10.27 19.80 2.19
N VAL A 308 -10.48 18.71 1.44
CA VAL A 308 -10.66 17.35 2.00
C VAL A 308 -9.41 16.91 2.76
N TYR A 309 -8.21 17.18 2.22
CA TYR A 309 -6.95 16.79 2.85
C TYR A 309 -6.68 17.60 4.11
N LYS A 310 -7.07 18.87 4.16
CA LYS A 310 -7.04 19.64 5.40
C LYS A 310 -7.93 19.01 6.48
N LYS A 311 -9.15 18.57 6.13
CA LYS A 311 -10.04 17.88 7.07
C LYS A 311 -9.43 16.56 7.57
N ASP A 312 -8.80 15.79 6.69
CA ASP A 312 -8.14 14.54 7.08
C ASP A 312 -6.92 14.79 7.97
N CYS A 313 -6.14 15.85 7.71
CA CYS A 313 -5.05 16.26 8.61
C CYS A 313 -5.57 16.58 10.02
N ILE A 314 -6.71 17.29 10.13
CA ILE A 314 -7.32 17.60 11.43
C ILE A 314 -7.67 16.31 12.18
N LYS A 315 -8.36 15.36 11.52
CA LYS A 315 -8.67 14.05 12.13
C LYS A 315 -7.42 13.35 12.65
N ALA A 316 -6.37 13.30 11.82
CA ALA A 316 -5.12 12.65 12.16
C ALA A 316 -4.42 13.31 13.36
N VAL A 317 -4.44 14.64 13.43
CA VAL A 317 -3.87 15.40 14.56
C VAL A 317 -4.64 15.13 15.84
N GLU A 318 -5.97 15.19 15.83
CA GLU A 318 -6.77 14.94 17.04
C GLU A 318 -6.49 13.54 17.62
N ARG A 319 -6.29 12.54 16.77
CA ARG A 319 -5.85 11.22 17.23
C ARG A 319 -4.45 11.24 17.85
N CYS A 320 -3.49 11.93 17.24
CA CYS A 320 -2.13 12.02 17.77
C CYS A 320 -2.08 12.78 19.09
N LYS A 321 -2.86 13.87 19.24
CA LYS A 321 -3.04 14.61 20.49
C LYS A 321 -3.54 13.68 21.60
N LYS A 322 -4.64 12.95 21.35
CA LYS A 322 -5.20 11.99 22.30
C LYS A 322 -4.19 10.93 22.73
N ASP A 323 -3.42 10.38 21.80
CA ASP A 323 -2.39 9.39 22.11
C ASP A 323 -1.27 9.96 23.01
N ILE A 324 -0.88 11.21 22.81
CA ILE A 324 0.09 11.91 23.67
C ILE A 324 -0.53 12.20 25.04
N GLU A 325 -1.70 12.82 25.11
CA GLU A 325 -2.36 13.18 26.38
C GLU A 325 -2.63 11.97 27.28
N THR A 326 -3.03 10.85 26.69
CA THR A 326 -3.33 9.60 27.43
C THR A 326 -2.09 8.73 27.65
N ARG A 327 -0.93 9.15 27.14
CA ARG A 327 0.31 8.39 27.13
C ARG A 327 0.14 6.94 26.64
N SER A 328 -0.56 6.76 25.51
CA SER A 328 -0.93 5.44 24.98
C SER A 328 0.21 4.63 24.34
N LYS A 329 1.33 5.25 23.94
CA LYS A 329 2.51 4.57 23.36
C LYS A 329 3.49 4.10 24.42
N ARG A 330 4.22 3.03 24.07
CA ARG A 330 5.19 2.34 24.94
C ARG A 330 6.62 2.89 24.83
N ASN A 331 6.94 3.67 23.80
CA ASN A 331 8.30 4.14 23.52
C ASN A 331 8.30 5.50 22.78
N HIS A 332 9.47 6.09 22.59
CA HIS A 332 9.65 7.42 21.97
C HIS A 332 10.38 7.37 20.61
N ILE A 333 10.63 6.18 20.06
CA ILE A 333 11.33 6.03 18.78
C ILE A 333 10.45 6.47 17.60
N LEU A 334 11.09 6.75 16.46
CA LEU A 334 10.41 7.31 15.28
C LEU A 334 9.38 6.35 14.66
N PHE A 335 9.70 5.06 14.55
CA PHE A 335 8.87 4.10 13.84
C PHE A 335 7.54 3.79 14.52
N SER A 336 7.58 3.51 15.83
CA SER A 336 6.44 2.96 16.59
C SER A 336 5.99 3.79 17.78
N GLY A 337 6.72 4.86 18.10
CA GLY A 337 6.56 5.64 19.31
C GLY A 337 6.17 7.08 19.08
N TYR A 338 6.33 7.87 20.13
CA TYR A 338 6.03 9.30 20.10
C TYR A 338 6.92 10.12 19.16
N GLY A 339 8.12 9.64 18.80
CA GLY A 339 8.99 10.36 17.86
C GLY A 339 8.34 10.57 16.50
N GLY A 340 7.64 9.56 15.98
CA GLY A 340 6.89 9.68 14.72
C GLY A 340 5.66 10.61 14.85
N LEU A 341 4.96 10.57 15.98
CA LEU A 341 3.84 11.48 16.27
C LEU A 341 4.33 12.93 16.37
N ALA A 342 5.46 13.17 17.03
CA ALA A 342 6.06 14.49 17.17
C ALA A 342 6.49 15.05 15.81
N ASP A 343 7.07 14.24 14.93
CA ASP A 343 7.35 14.62 13.55
C ASP A 343 6.08 15.06 12.83
N PHE A 344 5.02 14.25 12.85
CA PHE A 344 3.76 14.59 12.20
C PHE A 344 3.10 15.87 12.77
N LEU A 345 3.08 16.04 14.10
CA LEU A 345 2.57 17.26 14.73
C LEU A 345 3.37 18.51 14.32
N LEU A 346 4.68 18.37 14.18
CA LEU A 346 5.53 19.45 13.66
C LEU A 346 5.26 19.73 12.19
N GLN A 347 5.06 18.72 11.34
CA GLN A 347 4.62 18.93 9.96
C GLN A 347 3.29 19.69 9.89
N TYR A 348 2.34 19.36 10.77
CA TYR A 348 1.05 20.03 10.85
C TYR A 348 1.18 21.48 11.30
N HIS A 349 1.96 21.73 12.36
CA HIS A 349 2.30 23.08 12.82
C HIS A 349 2.90 23.93 11.68
N ASN A 350 3.94 23.42 11.01
CA ASN A 350 4.61 24.13 9.92
C ASN A 350 3.70 24.40 8.71
N THR A 351 2.62 23.63 8.54
CA THR A 351 1.68 23.78 7.42
C THR A 351 0.50 24.69 7.76
N PHE A 352 0.01 24.65 9.01
CA PHE A 352 -1.24 25.31 9.40
C PHE A 352 -1.09 26.36 10.52
N ASP A 353 0.14 26.60 11.00
CA ASP A 353 0.46 27.51 12.13
C ASP A 353 -0.27 27.12 13.44
N ASP A 354 -0.44 25.80 13.67
CA ASP A 354 -1.09 25.26 14.86
C ASP A 354 -0.10 25.15 16.02
N LYS A 355 -0.17 26.08 16.97
CA LYS A 355 0.81 26.17 18.08
C LYS A 355 0.66 25.04 19.10
N GLU A 356 -0.56 24.56 19.31
CA GLU A 356 -0.84 23.45 20.23
C GLU A 356 -0.09 22.17 19.80
N SER A 357 -0.07 21.87 18.49
CA SER A 357 0.68 20.74 17.96
C SER A 357 2.18 20.85 18.23
N MET A 358 2.77 22.05 18.12
CA MET A 358 4.19 22.29 18.46
C MET A 358 4.44 22.14 19.97
N GLU A 359 3.56 22.63 20.81
CA GLU A 359 3.66 22.51 22.28
C GLU A 359 3.63 21.03 22.70
N LEU A 360 2.67 20.25 22.19
CA LEU A 360 2.56 18.81 22.48
C LEU A 360 3.75 18.01 21.94
N ALA A 361 4.23 18.33 20.73
CA ALA A 361 5.43 17.70 20.18
C ALA A 361 6.67 18.00 21.03
N THR A 362 6.80 19.23 21.52
CA THR A 362 7.90 19.64 22.41
C THR A 362 7.84 18.91 23.74
N GLU A 363 6.66 18.84 24.36
CA GLU A 363 6.44 18.14 25.63
C GLU A 363 6.84 16.67 25.55
N ILE A 364 6.34 15.95 24.53
CA ILE A 364 6.58 14.51 24.44
C ILE A 364 8.03 14.18 24.06
N VAL A 365 8.69 15.04 23.30
CA VAL A 365 10.12 14.91 23.00
C VAL A 365 10.97 15.20 24.24
N GLN A 366 10.59 16.17 25.07
CA GLN A 366 11.24 16.42 26.35
C GLN A 366 11.11 15.22 27.29
N GLU A 367 9.92 14.63 27.41
CA GLU A 367 9.71 13.39 28.17
C GLU A 367 10.61 12.25 27.64
N GLY A 368 10.74 12.15 26.32
CA GLY A 368 11.66 11.22 25.67
C GLY A 368 13.11 11.45 26.11
N LEU A 369 13.59 12.70 26.14
CA LEU A 369 14.94 13.02 26.63
C LEU A 369 15.13 12.65 28.11
N GLU A 370 14.16 12.95 28.96
CA GLU A 370 14.23 12.64 30.39
C GLU A 370 14.33 11.13 30.64
N LYS A 371 13.52 10.33 29.94
CA LYS A 371 13.62 8.87 29.95
C LYS A 371 14.97 8.38 29.42
N SER A 372 15.55 9.11 28.46
CA SER A 372 16.83 8.74 27.82
C SER A 372 17.97 8.79 28.82
N ARG A 373 17.97 9.84 29.64
CA ARG A 373 18.98 10.05 30.68
C ARG A 373 18.89 9.01 31.79
N GLN A 374 17.70 8.49 32.09
CA GLN A 374 17.52 7.45 33.13
C GLN A 374 18.27 6.15 32.79
N THR A 375 18.46 5.86 31.50
CA THR A 375 19.14 4.65 31.02
C THR A 375 20.49 4.96 30.39
N GLY A 376 21.07 6.15 30.62
CA GLY A 376 22.33 6.55 29.98
C GLY A 376 22.30 6.51 28.44
N HIS A 377 21.13 6.74 27.86
CA HIS A 377 20.84 6.77 26.41
C HIS A 377 20.93 5.42 25.67
N SER A 378 21.15 4.29 26.37
CA SER A 378 21.34 3.00 25.72
C SER A 378 20.06 2.21 25.44
N GLU A 379 19.00 2.30 26.25
CA GLU A 379 17.88 1.32 26.22
C GLU A 379 16.63 1.81 25.44
N TRP A 380 16.80 2.13 24.15
CA TRP A 380 15.73 2.72 23.31
C TRP A 380 15.13 1.81 22.24
N GLY A 381 15.72 0.65 22.01
CA GLY A 381 15.22 -0.35 21.08
C GLY A 381 13.85 -0.90 21.50
N VAL A 382 13.26 -1.68 20.60
CA VAL A 382 12.04 -2.45 20.91
C VAL A 382 12.33 -3.34 22.14
N GLN A 383 11.42 -3.32 23.12
CA GLN A 383 11.57 -4.00 24.43
C GLN A 383 12.73 -3.49 25.32
N ASN A 384 13.07 -2.20 25.25
CA ASN A 384 14.12 -1.58 26.07
C ASN A 384 15.52 -2.19 25.84
N SER A 385 15.78 -2.63 24.61
CA SER A 385 17.10 -3.14 24.19
C SER A 385 18.00 -2.00 23.72
N GLU A 386 19.32 -2.22 23.63
CA GLU A 386 20.19 -1.25 22.95
C GLU A 386 20.00 -1.32 21.44
N ASP A 387 19.54 -0.21 20.86
CA ASP A 387 19.47 0.02 19.42
C ASP A 387 19.88 1.47 19.14
N LEU A 388 20.89 1.64 18.28
CA LEU A 388 21.43 2.95 17.93
C LEU A 388 20.78 3.54 16.68
N GLY A 389 19.94 2.76 15.99
CA GLY A 389 19.35 3.08 14.70
C GLY A 389 18.48 4.33 14.67
N LEU A 390 18.24 4.84 13.46
CA LEU A 390 17.43 6.05 13.25
C LEU A 390 15.95 5.79 13.54
N MET A 391 15.35 4.79 12.90
CA MET A 391 13.91 4.53 13.02
C MET A 391 13.53 3.82 14.32
N THR A 392 14.45 3.03 14.86
CA THR A 392 14.19 2.08 15.95
C THR A 392 14.93 2.39 17.25
N GLY A 393 15.78 3.41 17.29
CA GLY A 393 16.74 3.57 18.37
C GLY A 393 17.16 5.00 18.69
N THR A 394 18.33 5.10 19.33
CA THR A 394 18.86 6.33 19.95
C THR A 394 19.07 7.48 18.96
N ALA A 395 19.48 7.21 17.71
CA ALA A 395 19.61 8.26 16.70
C ALA A 395 18.27 8.92 16.35
N GLY A 396 17.16 8.17 16.43
CA GLY A 396 15.81 8.71 16.25
C GLY A 396 15.37 9.68 17.35
N ILE A 397 15.80 9.41 18.60
CA ILE A 397 15.56 10.32 19.73
C ILE A 397 16.34 11.62 19.53
N ALA A 398 17.62 11.53 19.15
CA ALA A 398 18.42 12.71 18.82
C ALA A 398 17.83 13.50 17.64
N PHE A 399 17.35 12.81 16.60
CA PHE A 399 16.69 13.45 15.48
C PHE A 399 15.40 14.20 15.90
N SER A 400 14.61 13.62 16.80
CA SER A 400 13.42 14.29 17.38
C SER A 400 13.78 15.57 18.13
N LEU A 401 14.86 15.56 18.91
CA LEU A 401 15.37 16.76 19.59
C LEU A 401 15.84 17.82 18.60
N LEU A 402 16.52 17.42 17.53
CA LEU A 402 16.96 18.33 16.48
C LEU A 402 15.77 19.00 15.78
N MET A 403 14.70 18.27 15.48
CA MET A 403 13.49 18.82 14.87
C MET A 403 12.84 19.90 15.74
N ILE A 404 12.65 19.61 17.04
CA ILE A 404 12.04 20.56 17.97
C ILE A 404 12.93 21.80 18.19
N THR A 405 14.23 21.62 18.41
CA THR A 405 15.17 22.74 18.60
C THR A 405 15.28 23.65 17.37
N LYS A 406 15.04 23.12 16.17
CA LYS A 406 14.99 23.93 14.93
C LYS A 406 13.58 24.41 14.57
N GLY A 407 12.54 23.97 15.28
CA GLY A 407 11.14 24.31 14.99
C GLY A 407 10.71 23.92 13.57
N LYS A 408 11.30 22.86 13.00
CA LYS A 408 10.97 22.39 11.66
C LYS A 408 11.27 20.90 11.47
N THR A 409 10.53 20.29 10.55
CA THR A 409 10.88 18.97 10.03
C THR A 409 11.95 19.07 8.95
N PHE A 410 12.57 17.94 8.64
CA PHE A 410 13.60 17.81 7.60
C PHE A 410 13.13 16.81 6.56
N ASN A 411 13.52 17.03 5.31
CA ASN A 411 13.32 16.03 4.27
C ASN A 411 14.11 14.77 4.67
N SER A 412 13.42 13.69 5.00
CA SER A 412 13.98 12.50 5.63
C SER A 412 13.26 11.25 5.16
N ILE A 413 13.76 10.08 5.56
CA ILE A 413 13.08 8.81 5.26
C ILE A 413 11.69 8.67 5.92
N LEU A 414 11.32 9.54 6.87
CA LEU A 414 9.95 9.58 7.40
C LEU A 414 8.94 10.08 6.37
N HIS A 415 9.35 11.00 5.49
CA HIS A 415 8.51 11.58 4.46
C HIS A 415 9.37 12.14 3.31
N PRO A 416 10.03 11.28 2.51
CA PRO A 416 11.05 11.72 1.57
C PRO A 416 10.42 12.47 0.40
N GLU A 417 10.57 13.79 0.40
CA GLU A 417 10.03 14.70 -0.61
C GLU A 417 11.00 14.84 -1.78
N LEU A 418 10.45 14.83 -3.00
CA LEU A 418 11.22 15.15 -4.19
C LEU A 418 11.44 16.68 -4.30
N PRO A 419 12.60 17.11 -4.84
CA PRO A 419 12.85 18.53 -5.08
C PRO A 419 11.81 19.10 -6.05
N ASP A 420 11.71 20.43 -6.08
CA ASP A 420 10.93 21.09 -7.12
C ASP A 420 11.51 20.80 -8.49
N SER A 421 10.62 20.66 -9.49
CA SER A 421 11.03 20.32 -10.84
C SER A 421 11.87 21.43 -11.45
N ASP A 422 13.07 21.07 -11.89
CA ASP A 422 13.95 21.87 -12.75
C ASP A 422 13.79 21.47 -14.24
N ILE A 423 12.80 20.62 -14.55
CA ILE A 423 12.51 20.21 -15.92
C ILE A 423 11.93 21.42 -16.66
N SER A 424 12.71 21.98 -17.60
CA SER A 424 12.24 23.07 -18.45
C SER A 424 11.02 22.61 -19.26
N VAL A 425 10.05 23.52 -19.44
CA VAL A 425 8.81 23.27 -20.22
C VAL A 425 9.10 22.77 -21.64
N THR A 426 10.32 23.01 -22.14
CA THR A 426 10.79 22.63 -23.48
C THR A 426 11.39 21.21 -23.58
N ASN A 427 11.64 20.53 -22.46
CA ASN A 427 12.12 19.15 -22.49
C ASN A 427 10.96 18.20 -22.80
N ASN A 428 11.03 17.51 -23.93
CA ASN A 428 10.15 16.40 -24.33
C ASN A 428 10.36 15.14 -23.45
N ASN A 429 10.51 15.30 -22.13
CA ASN A 429 10.59 14.19 -21.19
C ASN A 429 9.19 13.62 -20.99
N THR A 430 9.02 12.35 -21.34
CA THR A 430 7.73 11.71 -21.63
C THR A 430 6.90 11.31 -20.40
N LEU A 431 7.42 11.46 -19.17
CA LEU A 431 6.70 11.11 -17.92
C LEU A 431 5.55 12.08 -17.67
N LYS A 432 5.67 13.32 -18.17
CA LYS A 432 4.58 14.29 -18.24
C LYS A 432 3.41 13.80 -19.09
N ASN A 433 3.69 12.94 -20.08
CA ASN A 433 2.71 12.45 -21.06
C ASN A 433 2.32 10.99 -20.82
N ILE A 434 2.75 10.34 -19.72
CA ILE A 434 2.22 9.02 -19.40
C ILE A 434 0.74 9.16 -19.13
N LYS A 435 -0.05 8.44 -19.92
CA LYS A 435 -1.50 8.34 -19.82
C LYS A 435 -1.87 7.23 -18.84
N ILE A 436 -1.73 7.50 -17.56
CA ILE A 436 -2.07 6.62 -16.44
C ILE A 436 -3.56 6.27 -16.49
N LYS A 437 -4.44 7.28 -16.63
CA LYS A 437 -5.89 7.10 -16.71
C LYS A 437 -6.29 6.21 -17.88
N GLU A 438 -5.77 6.50 -19.07
CA GLU A 438 -6.04 5.68 -20.26
C GLU A 438 -5.60 4.23 -20.05
N THR A 439 -4.37 4.02 -19.55
CA THR A 439 -3.83 2.69 -19.27
C THR A 439 -4.68 1.94 -18.24
N PHE A 440 -5.08 2.61 -17.16
CA PHE A 440 -5.92 2.05 -16.12
C PHE A 440 -7.30 1.67 -16.65
N PHE A 441 -8.02 2.60 -17.26
CA PHE A 441 -9.39 2.38 -17.73
C PHE A 441 -9.47 1.31 -18.82
N ARG A 442 -8.50 1.28 -19.75
CA ARG A 442 -8.40 0.23 -20.77
C ARG A 442 -8.21 -1.17 -20.19
N ALA A 443 -7.55 -1.30 -19.03
CA ALA A 443 -7.38 -2.60 -18.39
C ALA A 443 -8.71 -3.22 -17.90
N TYR A 444 -9.74 -2.41 -17.66
CA TYR A 444 -11.03 -2.87 -17.15
C TYR A 444 -12.11 -3.03 -18.24
N TYR A 445 -11.97 -2.35 -19.37
CA TYR A 445 -12.85 -2.49 -20.55
C TYR A 445 -12.09 -2.88 -21.84
N PRO A 446 -11.20 -3.89 -21.81
CA PRO A 446 -10.32 -4.16 -22.93
C PRO A 446 -11.07 -4.50 -24.22
N GLN A 447 -12.05 -5.41 -24.16
CA GLN A 447 -12.76 -5.87 -25.35
C GLN A 447 -13.78 -4.85 -25.83
N THR A 448 -14.50 -4.19 -24.92
CA THR A 448 -15.44 -3.13 -25.28
C THR A 448 -14.73 -2.02 -26.05
N ILE A 449 -13.56 -1.58 -25.56
CA ILE A 449 -12.78 -0.52 -26.20
C ILE A 449 -12.21 -0.99 -27.54
N GLU A 450 -11.63 -2.19 -27.60
CA GLU A 450 -11.08 -2.75 -28.84
C GLU A 450 -12.14 -2.77 -29.95
N ILE A 451 -13.35 -3.26 -29.65
CA ILE A 451 -14.45 -3.30 -30.62
C ILE A 451 -14.92 -1.90 -30.99
N LEU A 452 -15.10 -1.00 -30.02
CA LEU A 452 -15.51 0.38 -30.27
C LEU A 452 -14.55 1.10 -31.22
N GLU A 453 -13.24 0.90 -31.06
CA GLU A 453 -12.21 1.51 -31.90
C GLU A 453 -12.26 1.03 -33.37
N THR A 454 -12.83 -0.15 -33.63
CA THR A 454 -13.09 -0.62 -35.01
C THR A 454 -14.28 0.07 -35.68
N ILE A 455 -15.15 0.72 -34.89
CA ILE A 455 -16.42 1.30 -35.34
C ILE A 455 -16.38 2.83 -35.34
N THR A 456 -15.78 3.41 -34.30
CA THR A 456 -15.76 4.84 -34.07
C THR A 456 -14.47 5.28 -33.39
N GLN A 457 -14.11 6.55 -33.57
CA GLN A 457 -12.96 7.12 -32.87
C GLN A 457 -13.35 7.48 -31.43
N ILE A 458 -12.72 6.83 -30.46
CA ILE A 458 -12.85 7.20 -29.05
C ILE A 458 -12.05 8.48 -28.81
N ARG A 459 -12.73 9.53 -28.31
CA ARG A 459 -12.08 10.81 -28.01
C ARG A 459 -11.26 10.68 -26.73
N ASP A 460 -10.07 11.28 -26.70
CA ASP A 460 -9.21 11.32 -25.50
C ASP A 460 -9.96 11.83 -24.24
N THR A 461 -10.98 12.68 -24.42
CA THR A 461 -11.78 13.24 -23.33
C THR A 461 -12.51 12.19 -22.49
N VAL A 462 -12.77 10.99 -23.03
CA VAL A 462 -13.40 9.88 -22.28
C VAL A 462 -12.50 9.46 -21.11
N TYR A 463 -11.18 9.49 -21.31
CA TYR A 463 -10.19 9.13 -20.29
C TYR A 463 -9.99 10.22 -19.23
N ASN A 464 -10.63 11.39 -19.35
CA ASN A 464 -10.61 12.42 -18.30
C ASN A 464 -11.53 12.08 -17.10
N SER A 465 -12.25 10.95 -17.17
CA SER A 465 -13.13 10.44 -16.12
C SER A 465 -12.48 10.43 -14.73
N GLN A 466 -13.26 10.67 -13.68
CA GLN A 466 -12.73 10.76 -12.30
C GLN A 466 -12.61 9.40 -11.63
N ASN A 467 -13.43 8.43 -12.04
CA ASN A 467 -13.42 7.07 -11.54
C ASN A 467 -13.91 6.12 -12.65
N LEU A 468 -13.94 4.83 -12.35
CA LEU A 468 -14.33 3.79 -13.31
C LEU A 468 -15.82 3.84 -13.68
N ASP A 469 -16.69 4.32 -12.78
CA ASP A 469 -18.13 4.45 -13.05
C ASP A 469 -18.41 5.61 -14.02
N ASP A 470 -17.72 6.74 -13.87
CA ASP A 470 -17.76 7.86 -14.82
C ASP A 470 -17.26 7.43 -16.21
N PHE A 471 -16.20 6.63 -16.24
CA PHE A 471 -15.65 6.09 -17.49
C PHE A 471 -16.63 5.11 -18.15
N SER A 472 -17.20 4.20 -17.36
CA SER A 472 -18.23 3.25 -17.79
C SER A 472 -19.44 3.97 -18.40
N ASN A 473 -19.97 5.00 -17.73
CA ASN A 473 -21.06 5.83 -18.23
C ASN A 473 -20.69 6.54 -19.54
N SER A 474 -19.44 7.00 -19.67
CA SER A 474 -18.96 7.63 -20.89
C SER A 474 -18.90 6.65 -22.06
N LEU A 475 -18.51 5.38 -21.82
CA LEU A 475 -18.57 4.32 -22.82
C LEU A 475 -20.02 3.99 -23.20
N LEU A 476 -20.92 3.86 -22.23
CA LEU A 476 -22.34 3.59 -22.48
C LEU A 476 -22.96 4.65 -23.39
N ASN A 477 -22.72 5.93 -23.11
CA ASN A 477 -23.19 7.03 -23.95
C ASN A 477 -22.68 6.93 -25.41
N LEU A 478 -21.44 6.47 -25.61
CA LEU A 478 -20.92 6.24 -26.96
C LEU A 478 -21.61 5.06 -27.64
N ILE A 479 -21.86 3.97 -26.91
CA ILE A 479 -22.53 2.76 -27.39
C ILE A 479 -23.97 3.07 -27.81
N GLU A 480 -24.72 3.81 -27.00
CA GLU A 480 -26.11 4.20 -27.29
C GLU A 480 -26.25 5.10 -28.53
N CYS A 481 -25.17 5.78 -28.93
CA CYS A 481 -25.15 6.62 -30.13
C CYS A 481 -24.89 5.83 -31.42
N LEU A 482 -24.61 4.53 -31.35
CA LEU A 482 -24.29 3.70 -32.52
C LEU A 482 -25.56 3.20 -33.24
N PRO A 483 -25.44 2.78 -34.52
CA PRO A 483 -26.51 2.07 -35.20
C PRO A 483 -26.98 0.84 -34.39
N GLN A 484 -28.28 0.54 -34.43
CA GLN A 484 -28.91 -0.48 -33.58
C GLN A 484 -28.17 -1.83 -33.55
N LYS A 485 -27.67 -2.31 -34.70
CA LYS A 485 -26.92 -3.57 -34.80
C LYS A 485 -25.60 -3.53 -34.00
N ASP A 486 -24.87 -2.43 -34.10
CA ASP A 486 -23.59 -2.24 -33.40
C ASP A 486 -23.82 -1.99 -31.91
N MET A 487 -24.85 -1.21 -31.56
CA MET A 487 -25.27 -0.97 -30.18
C MET A 487 -25.58 -2.27 -29.45
N ILE A 488 -26.40 -3.16 -30.03
CA ILE A 488 -26.75 -4.46 -29.41
C ILE A 488 -25.51 -5.33 -29.21
N TYR A 489 -24.66 -5.44 -30.24
CA TYR A 489 -23.46 -6.28 -30.20
C TYR A 489 -22.46 -5.83 -29.12
N ILE A 490 -22.18 -4.52 -29.03
CA ILE A 490 -21.21 -3.99 -28.06
C ILE A 490 -21.79 -3.93 -26.65
N SER A 491 -23.09 -3.68 -26.51
CA SER A 491 -23.74 -3.66 -25.20
C SER A 491 -23.55 -4.98 -24.45
N ASP A 492 -23.54 -6.11 -25.17
CA ASP A 492 -23.38 -7.43 -24.54
C ASP A 492 -22.01 -7.60 -23.87
N ILE A 493 -20.91 -7.27 -24.56
CA ILE A 493 -19.56 -7.32 -23.95
C ILE A 493 -19.38 -6.24 -22.88
N TYR A 494 -19.92 -5.04 -23.09
CA TYR A 494 -19.86 -3.96 -22.11
C TYR A 494 -20.54 -4.35 -20.79
N LEU A 495 -21.70 -4.98 -20.85
CA LEU A 495 -22.43 -5.46 -19.67
C LEU A 495 -21.66 -6.58 -18.96
N LEU A 496 -21.05 -7.50 -19.72
CA LEU A 496 -20.23 -8.57 -19.16
C LEU A 496 -18.97 -8.02 -18.44
N GLU A 497 -18.24 -7.10 -19.06
CA GLU A 497 -17.07 -6.44 -18.43
C GLU A 497 -17.50 -5.62 -17.20
N THR A 498 -18.63 -4.92 -17.27
CA THR A 498 -19.20 -4.18 -16.13
C THR A 498 -19.57 -5.11 -14.96
N ALA A 499 -20.18 -6.27 -15.24
CA ALA A 499 -20.48 -7.27 -14.23
C ALA A 499 -19.21 -7.83 -13.57
N LYS A 500 -18.15 -8.08 -14.36
CA LYS A 500 -16.83 -8.49 -13.86
C LYS A 500 -16.21 -7.42 -12.96
N ILE A 501 -16.31 -6.14 -13.33
CA ILE A 501 -15.80 -5.02 -12.51
C ILE A 501 -16.52 -4.95 -11.17
N GLN A 502 -17.85 -5.07 -11.15
CA GLN A 502 -18.62 -5.03 -9.90
C GLN A 502 -18.18 -6.16 -8.95
N PHE A 503 -17.98 -7.35 -9.50
CA PHE A 503 -17.40 -8.47 -8.76
C PHE A 503 -16.01 -8.14 -8.18
N LEU A 504 -15.12 -7.54 -8.98
CA LEU A 504 -13.76 -7.18 -8.53
C LEU A 504 -13.76 -6.13 -7.42
N LYS A 505 -14.70 -5.17 -7.43
CA LYS A 505 -14.83 -4.15 -6.37
C LYS A 505 -15.16 -4.76 -5.00
N GLU A 506 -15.90 -5.86 -4.98
CA GLU A 506 -16.32 -6.57 -3.77
C GLU A 506 -15.24 -7.53 -3.24
N HIS A 507 -14.19 -7.77 -4.02
CA HIS A 507 -13.12 -8.70 -3.67
C HIS A 507 -12.26 -8.21 -2.48
N LYS A 508 -12.20 -9.04 -1.43
CA LYS A 508 -11.49 -8.75 -0.16
C LYS A 508 -10.12 -9.42 -0.02
N GLY A 509 -9.62 -10.09 -1.06
CA GLY A 509 -8.26 -10.61 -1.10
C GLY A 509 -8.11 -12.09 -0.69
N THR A 510 -6.86 -12.57 -0.74
CA THR A 510 -6.50 -13.99 -0.61
C THR A 510 -6.88 -14.59 0.74
N LEU A 511 -6.64 -13.88 1.85
CA LEU A 511 -6.91 -14.38 3.19
C LEU A 511 -8.41 -14.66 3.39
N CYS A 512 -9.27 -13.71 2.99
CA CYS A 512 -10.73 -13.85 3.00
C CYS A 512 -11.17 -15.15 2.32
N PHE A 513 -10.64 -15.39 1.12
CA PHE A 513 -10.94 -16.59 0.36
C PHE A 513 -10.46 -17.86 1.08
N GLN A 514 -9.21 -17.88 1.57
CA GLN A 514 -8.65 -19.04 2.28
C GLN A 514 -9.45 -19.37 3.54
N THR A 515 -9.85 -18.37 4.33
CA THR A 515 -10.69 -18.58 5.51
C THR A 515 -12.05 -19.19 5.13
N ARG A 516 -12.74 -18.62 4.14
CA ARG A 516 -14.02 -19.16 3.64
C ARG A 516 -13.86 -20.59 3.13
N LEU A 517 -12.81 -20.87 2.39
CA LEU A 517 -12.54 -22.19 1.83
C LEU A 517 -12.31 -23.23 2.94
N THR A 518 -11.52 -22.91 3.96
CA THR A 518 -11.31 -23.80 5.12
C THR A 518 -12.62 -24.07 5.85
N MET A 519 -13.48 -23.06 6.03
CA MET A 519 -14.81 -23.25 6.65
C MET A 519 -15.67 -24.20 5.81
N LEU A 520 -15.75 -23.98 4.48
CA LEU A 520 -16.54 -24.83 3.59
C LEU A 520 -16.02 -26.28 3.51
N GLN A 521 -14.70 -26.47 3.58
CA GLN A 521 -14.09 -27.80 3.63
C GLN A 521 -14.47 -28.54 4.91
N ASN A 522 -14.38 -27.86 6.06
CA ASN A 522 -14.77 -28.45 7.34
C ASN A 522 -16.26 -28.82 7.36
N ASP A 523 -17.12 -27.96 6.82
CA ASP A 523 -18.56 -28.24 6.71
C ASP A 523 -18.79 -29.48 5.82
N LEU A 524 -18.14 -29.53 4.66
CA LEU A 524 -18.26 -30.66 3.71
C LEU A 524 -17.80 -31.99 4.32
N ASP A 525 -16.66 -32.00 5.03
CA ASP A 525 -16.11 -33.20 5.65
C ASP A 525 -17.05 -33.75 6.74
N GLN A 526 -17.61 -32.88 7.59
CA GLN A 526 -18.61 -33.28 8.60
C GLN A 526 -19.86 -33.90 7.99
N ILE A 527 -20.23 -33.50 6.77
CA ILE A 527 -21.40 -34.02 6.07
C ILE A 527 -21.10 -35.38 5.44
N LEU A 528 -19.94 -35.54 4.80
CA LEU A 528 -19.55 -36.84 4.20
C LEU A 528 -19.41 -37.95 5.26
N GLU A 529 -19.17 -37.59 6.52
CA GLU A 529 -19.15 -38.51 7.66
C GLU A 529 -20.55 -38.91 8.19
N ASN A 530 -21.62 -38.17 7.85
CA ASN A 530 -23.00 -38.41 8.30
C ASN A 530 -23.89 -39.01 7.18
N ASN A 531 -24.72 -40.02 7.50
CA ASN A 531 -25.50 -40.86 6.55
C ASN A 531 -26.35 -40.07 5.51
N GLU A 532 -26.54 -40.65 4.31
CA GLU A 532 -27.26 -40.07 3.16
C GLU A 532 -28.72 -39.63 3.41
N VAL A 533 -29.41 -40.18 4.43
CA VAL A 533 -30.84 -39.90 4.71
C VAL A 533 -31.08 -38.44 5.14
N ASP A 534 -30.05 -37.78 5.70
CA ASP A 534 -30.13 -36.39 6.15
C ASP A 534 -29.89 -35.39 5.00
N PHE A 535 -29.35 -35.82 3.84
CA PHE A 535 -28.91 -34.90 2.79
C PHE A 535 -30.06 -34.25 2.01
N SER A 536 -31.14 -34.97 1.75
CA SER A 536 -32.28 -34.48 0.96
C SER A 536 -33.11 -33.40 1.67
N GLU A 537 -33.08 -33.39 3.00
CA GLU A 537 -33.83 -32.43 3.85
C GLU A 537 -33.04 -31.15 4.14
N ARG A 538 -31.75 -31.09 3.78
CA ARG A 538 -30.91 -29.90 4.00
C ARG A 538 -31.29 -28.76 3.07
N LEU A 539 -31.08 -27.53 3.55
CA LEU A 539 -31.22 -26.32 2.77
C LEU A 539 -29.85 -25.93 2.20
N PHE A 540 -29.80 -25.72 0.89
CA PHE A 540 -28.62 -25.27 0.18
C PHE A 540 -28.77 -23.80 -0.21
N ILE A 541 -27.66 -23.07 -0.28
CA ILE A 541 -27.62 -21.67 -0.69
C ILE A 541 -26.34 -21.40 -1.51
N ARG A 542 -26.43 -20.55 -2.53
CA ARG A 542 -25.29 -20.08 -3.32
C ARG A 542 -24.34 -19.29 -2.43
N ASN A 543 -23.04 -19.54 -2.57
CA ASN A 543 -22.04 -18.75 -1.86
C ASN A 543 -22.03 -17.30 -2.38
N PRO A 544 -21.90 -16.30 -1.49
CA PRO A 544 -22.04 -14.88 -1.85
C PRO A 544 -20.95 -14.38 -2.80
N PHE A 545 -19.83 -15.09 -2.92
CA PHE A 545 -18.72 -14.77 -3.81
C PHE A 545 -18.79 -15.50 -5.17
N ILE A 546 -19.94 -16.09 -5.50
CA ILE A 546 -20.24 -16.70 -6.81
C ILE A 546 -21.24 -15.81 -7.54
N HIS A 547 -20.78 -15.14 -8.60
CA HIS A 547 -21.58 -14.18 -9.36
C HIS A 547 -21.91 -14.75 -10.74
N ILE A 548 -23.16 -14.55 -11.16
CA ILE A 548 -23.66 -15.08 -12.43
C ILE A 548 -24.17 -13.93 -13.30
N HIS A 549 -23.72 -13.90 -14.55
CA HIS A 549 -24.14 -12.92 -15.55
C HIS A 549 -24.51 -13.61 -16.86
N GLU A 550 -25.65 -13.23 -17.44
CA GLU A 550 -26.08 -13.73 -18.75
C GLU A 550 -25.53 -12.83 -19.86
N SER A 551 -24.95 -13.43 -20.89
CA SER A 551 -24.60 -12.75 -22.15
C SER A 551 -25.29 -13.43 -23.33
N GLN A 552 -25.45 -12.71 -24.44
CA GLN A 552 -26.04 -13.21 -25.69
C GLN A 552 -24.99 -13.86 -26.61
N LEU A 553 -23.70 -13.63 -26.33
CA LEU A 553 -22.58 -14.19 -27.08
C LEU A 553 -21.55 -14.85 -26.14
N ASN A 554 -20.78 -15.79 -26.70
CA ASN A 554 -19.69 -16.46 -26.00
C ASN A 554 -18.39 -15.66 -26.11
N TRP A 555 -18.18 -14.71 -25.21
CA TRP A 555 -16.99 -13.84 -25.20
C TRP A 555 -15.67 -14.51 -24.79
N LYS A 556 -15.63 -15.85 -24.70
CA LYS A 556 -14.37 -16.62 -24.65
C LYS A 556 -13.90 -17.10 -26.02
N GLU A 557 -14.75 -16.99 -27.03
CA GLU A 557 -14.47 -17.35 -28.41
C GLU A 557 -14.52 -16.10 -29.30
N SER A 558 -14.02 -16.22 -30.53
CA SER A 558 -14.08 -15.11 -31.50
C SER A 558 -15.52 -14.91 -31.99
N ASN A 559 -16.13 -13.78 -31.64
CA ASN A 559 -17.46 -13.40 -32.11
C ASN A 559 -17.41 -12.36 -33.23
N ASN A 560 -18.47 -12.26 -34.02
CA ASN A 560 -18.68 -11.17 -34.96
C ASN A 560 -20.14 -10.68 -34.93
N ARG A 561 -20.45 -9.63 -35.71
CA ARG A 561 -21.78 -8.98 -35.70
C ARG A 561 -22.91 -9.84 -36.30
N GLU A 562 -22.57 -10.98 -36.87
CA GLU A 562 -23.49 -11.95 -37.50
C GLU A 562 -23.54 -13.27 -36.72
N SER A 563 -22.85 -13.37 -35.58
CA SER A 563 -22.94 -14.53 -34.70
C SER A 563 -24.38 -14.72 -34.20
N ASP A 564 -24.83 -15.99 -34.18
CA ASP A 564 -26.12 -16.36 -33.62
C ASP A 564 -26.15 -16.06 -32.12
N THR A 565 -27.26 -15.46 -31.65
CA THR A 565 -27.45 -15.11 -30.24
C THR A 565 -28.02 -16.29 -29.48
N GLU A 566 -27.35 -16.71 -28.41
CA GLU A 566 -27.82 -17.70 -27.44
C GLU A 566 -27.56 -17.20 -26.01
N VAL A 567 -28.24 -17.76 -25.02
CA VAL A 567 -27.99 -17.36 -23.62
C VAL A 567 -26.79 -18.12 -23.07
N PHE A 568 -25.71 -17.40 -22.77
CA PHE A 568 -24.52 -17.92 -22.10
C PHE A 568 -24.50 -17.49 -20.64
N TYR A 569 -24.18 -18.43 -19.75
CA TYR A 569 -24.13 -18.18 -18.30
C TYR A 569 -22.70 -18.06 -17.83
N ASN A 570 -22.28 -16.83 -17.57
CA ASN A 570 -20.93 -16.48 -17.11
C ASN A 570 -20.88 -16.51 -15.59
N VAL A 571 -19.98 -17.31 -15.02
CA VAL A 571 -19.71 -17.35 -13.59
C VAL A 571 -18.39 -16.66 -13.31
N PHE A 572 -18.43 -15.64 -12.45
CA PHE A 572 -17.26 -15.01 -11.86
C PHE A 572 -17.11 -15.45 -10.41
N TYR A 573 -15.91 -15.91 -10.05
CA TYR A 573 -15.54 -16.24 -8.68
C TYR A 573 -14.04 -16.04 -8.51
N SER A 574 -13.55 -15.98 -7.27
CA SER A 574 -12.14 -15.82 -6.98
C SER A 574 -11.55 -17.02 -6.27
N THR A 575 -10.24 -17.21 -6.42
CA THR A 575 -9.42 -18.08 -5.55
C THR A 575 -8.41 -17.27 -4.75
N ASP A 576 -7.48 -17.97 -4.10
CA ASP A 576 -6.36 -17.41 -3.36
C ASP A 576 -5.40 -16.57 -4.22
N LYS A 577 -5.42 -16.74 -5.55
CA LYS A 577 -4.45 -16.11 -6.46
C LYS A 577 -5.09 -15.25 -7.53
N GLU A 578 -6.25 -15.64 -8.05
CA GLU A 578 -6.82 -15.05 -9.26
C GLU A 578 -8.34 -15.02 -9.23
N THR A 579 -8.92 -14.15 -10.06
CA THR A 579 -10.33 -14.19 -10.42
C THR A 579 -10.52 -15.06 -11.64
N PHE A 580 -11.49 -15.97 -11.58
CA PHE A 580 -11.85 -16.89 -12.64
C PHE A 580 -13.15 -16.47 -13.29
N HIS A 581 -13.23 -16.75 -14.59
CA HIS A 581 -14.43 -16.62 -15.40
C HIS A 581 -14.71 -17.98 -16.03
N LEU A 582 -15.89 -18.55 -15.80
CA LEU A 582 -16.36 -19.80 -16.41
C LEU A 582 -17.64 -19.55 -17.20
N ILE A 583 -17.86 -20.38 -18.21
CA ILE A 583 -19.17 -20.50 -18.87
C ILE A 583 -19.70 -21.87 -18.46
N ILE A 584 -20.89 -21.90 -17.88
CA ILE A 584 -21.53 -23.12 -17.38
C ILE A 584 -22.79 -23.44 -18.19
N ASP A 585 -23.24 -24.69 -18.10
CA ASP A 585 -24.45 -25.13 -18.77
C ASP A 585 -25.72 -24.49 -18.14
N PRO A 586 -26.83 -24.38 -18.90
CA PRO A 586 -28.05 -23.75 -18.41
C PRO A 586 -28.65 -24.40 -17.16
N PHE A 587 -28.52 -25.72 -17.00
CA PHE A 587 -29.11 -26.42 -15.86
C PHE A 587 -28.40 -26.03 -14.56
N SER A 588 -27.06 -26.06 -14.56
CA SER A 588 -26.24 -25.60 -13.44
C SER A 588 -26.51 -24.13 -13.09
N ALA A 589 -26.64 -23.27 -14.11
CA ALA A 589 -26.85 -21.84 -13.91
C ALA A 589 -28.22 -21.53 -13.29
N ILE A 590 -29.28 -22.19 -13.75
CA ILE A 590 -30.63 -22.05 -13.19
C ILE A 590 -30.64 -22.46 -11.71
N ILE A 591 -30.00 -23.58 -11.36
CA ILE A 591 -29.90 -24.03 -9.97
C ILE A 591 -29.21 -22.96 -9.11
N LEU A 592 -28.06 -22.44 -9.54
CA LEU A 592 -27.36 -21.40 -8.79
C LEU A 592 -28.14 -20.08 -8.67
N LYS A 593 -28.98 -19.75 -9.66
CA LYS A 593 -29.88 -18.59 -9.59
C LYS A 593 -31.02 -18.80 -8.60
N LEU A 594 -31.62 -19.99 -8.58
CA LEU A 594 -32.66 -20.35 -7.61
C LEU A 594 -32.11 -20.37 -6.18
N LEU A 595 -30.87 -20.84 -6.02
CA LEU A 595 -30.15 -20.90 -4.75
C LEU A 595 -29.65 -19.53 -4.24
N GLU A 596 -30.09 -18.41 -4.81
CA GLU A 596 -29.98 -17.10 -4.14
C GLU A 596 -30.71 -17.05 -2.80
N LYS A 597 -31.64 -17.98 -2.60
CA LYS A 597 -32.30 -18.23 -1.33
C LYS A 597 -32.07 -19.69 -0.91
N PRO A 598 -32.14 -19.97 0.41
CA PRO A 598 -32.04 -21.33 0.92
C PRO A 598 -33.18 -22.21 0.38
N LEU A 599 -32.86 -23.34 -0.24
CA LEU A 599 -33.84 -24.30 -0.76
C LEU A 599 -33.37 -25.74 -0.55
N SER A 600 -34.31 -26.64 -0.27
CA SER A 600 -34.06 -28.10 -0.31
C SER A 600 -34.08 -28.65 -1.74
N ILE A 601 -33.66 -29.90 -1.93
CA ILE A 601 -33.72 -30.56 -3.25
C ILE A 601 -35.17 -30.68 -3.74
N GLU A 602 -36.11 -30.96 -2.84
CA GLU A 602 -37.54 -31.04 -3.18
C GLU A 602 -38.09 -29.67 -3.59
N GLU A 603 -37.75 -28.61 -2.84
CA GLU A 603 -38.18 -27.24 -3.15
C GLU A 603 -37.61 -26.75 -4.48
N LEU A 604 -36.34 -27.09 -4.77
CA LEU A 604 -35.71 -26.84 -6.07
C LEU A 604 -36.41 -27.60 -7.19
N ALA A 605 -36.71 -28.88 -6.99
CA ALA A 605 -37.42 -29.69 -7.99
C ALA A 605 -38.75 -29.03 -8.34
N ASN A 606 -39.52 -28.57 -7.36
CA ASN A 606 -40.80 -27.90 -7.59
C ASN A 606 -40.72 -26.59 -8.42
N GLN A 607 -39.53 -26.02 -8.65
CA GLN A 607 -39.33 -24.88 -9.56
C GLN A 607 -39.25 -25.27 -11.04
N PHE A 608 -39.01 -26.55 -11.35
CA PHE A 608 -38.93 -27.05 -12.73
C PHE A 608 -40.29 -27.56 -13.21
N GLN A 609 -40.62 -27.33 -14.48
CA GLN A 609 -41.82 -27.89 -15.10
C GLN A 609 -41.54 -29.30 -15.63
N TYR A 610 -42.22 -30.31 -15.08
CA TYR A 610 -42.10 -31.71 -15.50
C TYR A 610 -43.39 -32.50 -15.26
N SER A 611 -43.49 -33.67 -15.90
CA SER A 611 -44.58 -34.62 -15.64
C SER A 611 -44.36 -35.43 -14.35
N HIS A 612 -45.41 -35.95 -13.72
CA HIS A 612 -45.29 -36.73 -12.47
C HIS A 612 -44.37 -37.96 -12.59
N GLU A 613 -44.21 -38.52 -13.78
CA GLU A 613 -43.34 -39.68 -14.04
C GLU A 613 -41.84 -39.30 -14.10
N GLU A 614 -41.52 -38.02 -14.27
CA GLU A 614 -40.13 -37.52 -14.38
C GLU A 614 -39.57 -36.97 -13.07
N LYS A 615 -40.39 -36.87 -12.02
CA LYS A 615 -40.03 -36.27 -10.73
C LYS A 615 -38.80 -36.93 -10.11
N GLU A 616 -38.80 -38.25 -9.95
CA GLU A 616 -37.67 -38.99 -9.37
C GLU A 616 -36.37 -38.83 -10.19
N MET A 617 -36.49 -38.75 -11.51
CA MET A 617 -35.33 -38.54 -12.39
C MET A 617 -34.72 -37.15 -12.21
N ILE A 618 -35.56 -36.12 -12.09
CA ILE A 618 -35.11 -34.73 -11.89
C ILE A 618 -34.50 -34.56 -10.51
N GLU A 619 -35.12 -35.11 -9.46
CA GLU A 619 -34.56 -35.08 -8.11
C GLU A 619 -33.19 -35.76 -8.05
N ARG A 620 -33.00 -36.89 -8.75
CA ARG A 620 -31.68 -37.53 -8.86
C ARG A 620 -30.66 -36.64 -9.57
N LYS A 621 -31.02 -36.03 -10.70
CA LYS A 621 -30.13 -35.10 -11.42
C LYS A 621 -29.77 -33.88 -10.59
N LEU A 622 -30.75 -33.31 -9.87
CA LEU A 622 -30.54 -32.21 -8.94
C LEU A 622 -29.61 -32.63 -7.82
N THR A 623 -29.81 -33.82 -7.25
CA THR A 623 -28.93 -34.36 -6.21
C THR A 623 -27.48 -34.46 -6.68
N ASP A 624 -27.25 -35.03 -7.86
CA ASP A 624 -25.90 -35.15 -8.43
C ASP A 624 -25.28 -33.76 -8.68
N GLN A 625 -26.05 -32.82 -9.23
CA GLN A 625 -25.58 -31.46 -9.49
C GLN A 625 -25.29 -30.68 -8.20
N ILE A 626 -26.13 -30.80 -7.17
CA ILE A 626 -25.90 -30.20 -5.84
C ILE A 626 -24.62 -30.77 -5.22
N LYS A 627 -24.39 -32.09 -5.32
CA LYS A 627 -23.15 -32.71 -4.84
C LYS A 627 -21.91 -32.14 -5.54
N GLU A 628 -21.95 -31.94 -6.86
CA GLU A 628 -20.83 -31.34 -7.60
C GLU A 628 -20.63 -29.85 -7.28
N LEU A 629 -21.71 -29.08 -7.12
CA LEU A 629 -21.62 -27.67 -6.73
C LEU A 629 -21.10 -27.48 -5.29
N LEU A 630 -21.41 -28.40 -4.37
CA LEU A 630 -20.83 -28.43 -3.02
C LEU A 630 -19.33 -28.73 -3.06
N LYS A 631 -18.91 -29.76 -3.79
CA LYS A 631 -17.48 -30.10 -3.96
C LYS A 631 -16.69 -28.95 -4.61
N SER A 632 -17.34 -28.19 -5.47
CA SER A 632 -16.78 -27.02 -6.13
C SER A 632 -16.86 -25.74 -5.29
N PHE A 633 -17.47 -25.80 -4.10
CA PHE A 633 -17.71 -24.67 -3.20
C PHE A 633 -18.53 -23.53 -3.83
N PHE A 634 -19.38 -23.83 -4.82
CA PHE A 634 -20.27 -22.84 -5.42
C PHE A 634 -21.52 -22.60 -4.57
N ILE A 635 -21.87 -23.59 -3.78
CA ILE A 635 -22.98 -23.55 -2.81
C ILE A 635 -22.48 -24.07 -1.46
N ARG A 636 -23.25 -23.77 -0.42
CA ARG A 636 -23.08 -24.30 0.94
C ARG A 636 -24.42 -24.72 1.52
N ILE A 637 -24.39 -25.40 2.66
CA ILE A 637 -25.59 -25.68 3.46
C ILE A 637 -25.80 -24.53 4.44
N GLN A 638 -27.07 -24.24 4.75
CA GLN A 638 -27.45 -23.25 5.76
C GLN A 638 -27.80 -23.90 7.10
#